data_AF-A0A848SVB9-F1
#
_entry.id   AF-A0A848SVB9-F1
#
_cell.length_a   1.000
_cell.length_b   1.000
_cell.length_c   1.000
_cell.angle_alpha   90.00
_cell.angle_beta   90.00
_cell.angle_gamma   90.00
#
_symmetry.space_group_name_H-M   'P 1'
#
loop_
_entity.id
_entity.type
_entity.pdbx_description
1 polymer ?
#
loop_
_entity_poly.entity_id
_entity_poly.type
_entity_poly.pdbx_seq_one_letter_code
_entity_poly.pdbx_strand_id
1 'polypeptide(L)' 'MDAMQQQAMAEAEGRRRQADIQRIDAALKRIEDDDYGWCLTCGEAIEPKRLEIDPMATRCVTCAS' A
#
# COMPACT_ATOMS: atom_id res chain seq x y z
N MET A 1 18.24 1.18 -25.67
CA MET A 1 17.11 0.34 -25.20
C MET A 1 16.13 0.21 -26.35
N ASP A 2 15.73 -1.00 -26.72
CA ASP A 2 14.77 -1.26 -27.81
C ASP A 2 13.38 -0.65 -27.49
N ALA A 3 12.64 -0.23 -28.50
CA ALA A 3 11.28 0.29 -28.39
C ALA A 3 10.33 -0.69 -27.67
N MET A 4 10.47 -2.00 -27.89
CA MET A 4 9.68 -3.02 -27.18
C MET A 4 9.97 -3.02 -25.67
N GLN A 5 11.24 -2.86 -25.29
CA GLN A 5 11.64 -2.80 -23.88
C GLN A 5 11.10 -1.53 -23.21
N GLN A 6 11.07 -0.39 -23.92
CA GLN A 6 10.51 0.86 -23.40
C GLN A 6 9.00 0.78 -23.18
N GLN A 7 8.25 0.17 -24.11
CA GLN A 7 6.81 -0.04 -23.96
C GLN A 7 6.49 -0.93 -22.74
N ALA A 8 7.19 -2.05 -22.58
CA ALA A 8 6.98 -2.94 -21.43
C ALA A 8 7.23 -2.24 -20.09
N MET A 9 8.26 -1.39 -20.01
CA MET A 9 8.55 -0.60 -18.81
C MET A 9 7.45 0.43 -18.51
N ALA A 10 6.93 1.11 -19.54
CA ALA A 10 5.84 2.08 -19.39
C ALA A 10 4.53 1.42 -18.92
N GLU A 11 4.22 0.24 -19.42
CA GLU A 11 3.06 -0.53 -18.96
C GLU A 11 3.20 -0.97 -17.50
N ALA A 12 4.39 -1.46 -17.10
CA ALA A 12 4.68 -1.81 -15.72
C ALA A 12 4.53 -0.61 -14.78
N GLU A 13 5.00 0.58 -15.20
CA GLU A 13 4.78 1.83 -14.48
C GLU A 13 3.28 2.15 -14.29
N GLY A 14 2.50 2.00 -15.36
CA GLY A 14 1.05 2.21 -15.32
C GLY A 14 0.36 1.27 -14.34
N ARG A 15 0.71 -0.02 -14.36
CA ARG A 15 0.16 -1.02 -13.43
C ARG A 15 0.52 -0.72 -11.98
N ARG A 16 1.76 -0.30 -11.70
CA ARG A 16 2.20 0.10 -10.36
C ARG A 16 1.38 1.28 -9.84
N ARG A 17 1.24 2.35 -10.63
CA ARG A 17 0.43 3.52 -10.25
C ARG A 17 -1.03 3.16 -9.98
N GLN A 18 -1.62 2.29 -10.79
CA GLN A 18 -3.00 1.85 -10.57
C GLN A 18 -3.16 1.05 -9.27
N ALA A 19 -2.18 0.20 -8.94
CA ALA A 19 -2.17 -0.52 -7.67
C ALA A 19 -2.00 0.43 -6.48
N ASP A 20 -1.15 1.45 -6.58
CA ASP A 20 -0.97 2.45 -5.53
C ASP A 20 -2.25 3.25 -5.29
N ILE A 21 -2.98 3.65 -6.35
CA ILE A 21 -4.29 4.31 -6.21
C ILE A 21 -5.26 3.42 -5.41
N GLN A 22 -5.36 2.14 -5.75
CA GLN A 22 -6.23 1.21 -5.02
C GLN A 22 -5.84 1.05 -3.55
N ARG A 23 -4.54 1.07 -3.25
CA ARG A 23 -4.02 1.02 -1.88
C ARG A 23 -4.34 2.30 -1.10
N ILE A 24 -4.26 3.46 -1.75
CA ILE A 24 -4.65 4.75 -1.17
C ILE A 24 -6.14 4.76 -0.85
N ASP A 25 -6.99 4.37 -1.80
CA ASP A 25 -8.45 4.33 -1.61
C ASP A 25 -8.82 3.39 -0.45
N ALA A 26 -8.17 2.22 -0.35
CA ALA A 26 -8.37 1.30 0.75
C ALA A 26 -7.93 1.88 2.10
N ALA A 27 -6.83 2.64 2.14
CA ALA A 27 -6.37 3.30 3.36
C ALA A 27 -7.33 4.42 3.80
N LEU A 28 -7.82 5.23 2.86
CA LEU A 28 -8.82 6.28 3.12
C LEU A 28 -10.12 5.69 3.66
N LYS A 29 -10.62 4.63 3.05
CA LYS A 29 -11.81 3.92 3.54
C LYS A 29 -11.65 3.45 4.99
N ARG A 30 -10.48 2.92 5.34
CA ARG A 30 -10.21 2.50 6.72
C ARG A 30 -10.16 3.66 7.71
N ILE A 31 -9.78 4.86 7.27
CA ILE A 31 -9.87 6.06 8.12
C ILE A 31 -11.35 6.39 8.35
N GLU A 32 -12.18 6.33 7.32
CA GLU A 32 -13.64 6.54 7.44
C GLU A 32 -14.30 5.52 8.37
N ASP A 33 -13.83 4.27 8.32
CA ASP A 33 -14.33 3.16 9.14
C ASP A 33 -13.72 3.14 10.58
N ASP A 34 -12.84 4.09 10.94
CA ASP A 34 -12.08 4.14 12.22
C ASP A 34 -11.15 2.93 12.47
N ASP A 35 -10.89 2.16 11.41
CA ASP A 35 -10.03 0.96 11.39
C ASP A 35 -8.59 1.27 10.95
N TYR A 36 -8.27 2.54 10.68
CA TYR A 36 -6.93 2.95 10.29
C TYR A 36 -5.93 2.75 11.44
N GLY A 37 -4.76 2.20 11.11
CA GLY A 37 -3.73 1.91 12.10
C GLY A 37 -3.86 0.57 12.80
N TRP A 38 -4.80 -0.31 12.41
CA TRP A 38 -4.91 -1.67 12.95
C TRP A 38 -4.45 -2.74 11.96
N CYS A 39 -3.76 -3.78 12.44
CA CYS A 39 -3.26 -4.85 11.59
C CYS A 39 -4.41 -5.74 11.11
N LEU A 40 -4.57 -5.91 9.78
CA LEU A 40 -5.62 -6.78 9.22
C LEU A 40 -5.41 -8.28 9.51
N THR A 41 -4.25 -8.66 10.04
CA THR A 41 -3.91 -10.07 10.31
C THR A 41 -4.10 -10.44 11.77
N CYS A 42 -3.54 -9.65 12.70
CA CYS A 42 -3.62 -9.94 14.14
C CYS A 42 -4.55 -9.01 14.92
N GLY A 43 -5.04 -7.93 14.32
CA GLY A 43 -5.87 -6.92 15.00
C GLY A 43 -5.11 -5.97 15.92
N GLU A 44 -3.79 -6.12 16.06
CA GLU A 44 -2.98 -5.21 16.89
C GLU A 44 -2.66 -3.89 16.18
N ALA A 45 -2.31 -2.86 16.95
CA ALA A 45 -1.93 -1.57 16.40
C ALA A 45 -0.68 -1.68 15.50
N ILE A 46 -0.72 -0.99 14.36
CA ILE A 46 0.42 -0.77 13.48
C ILE A 46 1.24 0.38 14.08
N GLU A 47 2.54 0.15 14.24
CA GLU A 47 3.47 1.16 14.76
C GLU A 47 3.34 2.48 13.96
N PRO A 48 3.12 3.64 14.62
CA PRO A 48 2.93 4.92 13.94
C PRO A 48 4.04 5.27 12.95
N LYS A 49 5.31 5.02 13.31
CA LYS A 49 6.47 5.23 12.43
C LYS A 49 6.37 4.47 11.11
N ARG A 50 5.69 3.32 11.08
CA ARG A 50 5.45 2.58 9.84
C ARG A 50 4.43 3.28 8.97
N LEU A 51 3.36 3.81 9.55
CA LEU A 51 2.33 4.56 8.83
C LEU A 51 2.85 5.92 8.34
N GLU A 52 3.82 6.53 9.05
CA GLU A 52 4.54 7.72 8.58
C GLU A 52 5.37 7.45 7.32
N ILE A 53 5.94 6.24 7.19
CA ILE A 53 6.74 5.83 6.02
C ILE A 53 5.84 5.32 4.88
N ASP A 54 4.88 4.46 5.18
CA ASP A 54 3.89 3.92 4.26
C ASP A 54 2.49 4.05 4.88
N PRO A 55 1.75 5.13 4.58
CA PRO A 55 0.39 5.34 5.07
C PRO A 55 -0.60 4.27 4.61
N MET A 56 -0.25 3.48 3.59
CA MET A 56 -1.07 2.40 3.03
C MET A 56 -0.72 1.04 3.65
N ALA A 57 0.09 1.00 4.70
CA ALA A 57 0.45 -0.24 5.37
C ALA A 57 -0.77 -0.90 6.04
N THR A 58 -1.02 -2.17 5.73
CA THR A 58 -2.19 -2.91 6.25
C THR A 58 -1.86 -3.91 7.35
N ARG A 59 -0.57 -4.11 7.66
CA ARG A 59 -0.10 -5.10 8.62
C ARG A 59 0.94 -4.49 9.57
N CYS A 60 1.01 -4.99 10.80
CA CYS A 60 2.07 -4.66 11.75
C CYS A 60 3.42 -5.27 11.31
N VAL A 61 4.53 -4.85 11.92
CA VAL A 61 5.88 -5.34 11.58
C VAL A 61 5.98 -6.85 11.70
N THR A 62 5.41 -7.42 12.76
CA THR A 62 5.37 -8.86 13.04
C THR A 62 4.67 -9.65 11.93
N CYS A 63 3.52 -9.19 11.43
CA CYS A 63 2.75 -9.91 10.40
C CYS A 63 3.24 -9.65 8.96
N ALA A 64 4.14 -8.68 8.77
CA ALA A 64 4.70 -8.35 7.45
C ALA A 64 6.13 -8.89 7.26
N SER A 65 6.70 -9.51 8.29
CA SER A 65 8.02 -10.14 8.27
C SER A 65 7.95 -11.57 7.75
#